data_AF-A0A1A9ACY8-F1
#
_entry.id   AF-A0A1A9ACY8-F1
#
_cell.length_a   1.000
_cell.length_b   1.000
_cell.length_c   1.000
_cell.angle_alpha   90.00
_cell.angle_beta   90.00
_cell.angle_gamma   90.00
#
_symmetry.space_group_name_H-M   'P 1'
#
loop_
_entity.id
_entity.type
_entity.pdbx_description
1 polymer ?
#
loop_
_entity_poly.entity_id
_entity_poly.type
_entity_poly.pdbx_seq_one_letter_code
_entity_poly.pdbx_strand_id
1 'polypeptide(L)'
;MEDLAERKTITYDMVDMLYLNSTNMGIAEAFTQKTPNPQFKPTCDSLFTNHHNSNLNFNSICITLLSYFQLCKVTRSSSNPDSYCGYANYWLNGKLRKENGKSDKDTSIFFEIFSGSSNKDSGSSECKRYIYNLGDETYKKMNILFTYYNHYSNFLFHRYTKSDLSCTYAKECAKIYKENILNCSNFEDEFCAKLKGFRDKLMQYLESLKICSDTQGIISSIDKTIAESSPQNPGEISSQATTISATSFGTAMETII
;
A
#
# COMPACT_ATOMS: atom_id res chain seq x y z
N MET A 1 35.65 -11.56 0.99
CA MET A 1 34.66 -10.98 0.07
C MET A 1 33.32 -11.50 0.57
N GLU A 2 32.71 -10.76 1.49
CA GLU A 2 31.45 -11.15 2.11
C GLU A 2 30.36 -10.96 1.04
N ASP A 3 29.67 -12.04 0.72
CA ASP A 3 28.62 -12.10 -0.27
C ASP A 3 27.58 -11.02 0.08
N LEU A 4 27.44 -10.00 -0.76
CA LEU A 4 26.41 -8.97 -0.63
C LEU A 4 25.08 -9.66 -0.90
N ALA A 5 24.53 -10.30 0.14
CA ALA A 5 23.25 -10.98 0.07
C ALA A 5 22.23 -10.05 -0.60
N GLU A 6 21.60 -10.54 -1.66
CA GLU A 6 20.67 -9.78 -2.47
C GLU A 6 19.60 -9.11 -1.59
N ARG A 7 19.38 -7.80 -1.82
CA ARG A 7 18.36 -7.04 -1.09
C ARG A 7 17.01 -7.70 -1.29
N LYS A 8 16.22 -7.78 -0.22
CA LYS A 8 14.85 -8.31 -0.28
C LYS A 8 13.87 -7.17 -0.48
N THR A 9 13.34 -7.09 -1.69
CA THR A 9 12.39 -6.06 -2.08
C THR A 9 11.01 -6.33 -1.45
N ILE A 10 10.40 -5.28 -0.90
CA ILE A 10 8.97 -5.28 -0.57
C ILE A 10 8.15 -4.71 -1.72
N THR A 11 7.00 -5.32 -1.96
CA THR A 11 6.11 -5.04 -3.09
C THR A 11 4.70 -4.69 -2.60
N TYR A 12 3.88 -4.11 -3.48
CA TYR A 12 2.53 -3.64 -3.11
C TYR A 12 1.60 -4.78 -2.71
N ASP A 13 1.76 -5.96 -3.29
CA ASP A 13 0.98 -7.16 -2.96
C ASP A 13 1.21 -7.68 -1.54
N MET A 14 2.30 -7.27 -0.88
CA MET A 14 2.61 -7.68 0.50
C MET A 14 1.88 -6.86 1.57
N VAL A 15 1.24 -5.73 1.25
CA VAL A 15 0.71 -4.75 2.24
C VAL A 15 -0.14 -5.38 3.36
N ASP A 16 -1.09 -6.25 3.01
CA ASP A 16 -1.98 -6.89 3.97
C ASP A 16 -1.22 -7.82 4.93
N MET A 17 -0.22 -8.52 4.41
CA MET A 17 0.66 -9.39 5.19
C MET A 17 1.63 -8.58 6.07
N LEU A 18 2.18 -7.46 5.56
CA LEU A 18 3.06 -6.58 6.33
C LEU A 18 2.30 -5.91 7.49
N TYR A 19 1.08 -5.43 7.23
CA TYR A 19 0.28 -4.66 8.19
C TYR A 19 -0.05 -5.42 9.48
N LEU A 20 -0.03 -6.77 9.45
CA LEU A 20 -0.19 -7.61 10.65
C LEU A 20 0.82 -7.27 11.76
N ASN A 21 1.97 -6.68 11.41
CA ASN A 21 3.00 -6.30 12.38
C ASN A 21 2.85 -4.88 12.93
N SER A 22 1.83 -4.13 12.49
CA SER A 22 1.60 -2.75 12.94
C SER A 22 1.43 -2.64 14.46
N THR A 23 0.71 -3.58 15.08
CA THR A 23 0.54 -3.64 16.53
C THR A 23 1.87 -3.79 17.27
N ASN A 24 2.74 -4.71 16.84
CA ASN A 24 4.05 -4.90 17.46
C ASN A 24 4.92 -3.64 17.33
N MET A 25 4.88 -2.98 16.18
CA MET A 25 5.60 -1.73 16.00
C MET A 25 5.07 -0.64 16.91
N GLY A 26 3.74 -0.50 17.03
CA GLY A 26 3.12 0.45 17.96
C GLY A 26 3.49 0.19 19.42
N ILE A 27 3.59 -1.09 19.81
CA ILE A 27 4.09 -1.48 21.14
C ILE A 27 5.55 -1.06 21.31
N ALA A 28 6.42 -1.32 20.33
CA ALA A 28 7.83 -0.93 20.37
C ALA A 28 8.03 0.60 20.44
N GLU A 29 7.21 1.36 19.71
CA GLU A 29 7.18 2.82 19.77
C GLU A 29 6.78 3.30 21.17
N ALA A 30 5.69 2.77 21.72
CA ALA A 30 5.19 3.14 23.04
C ALA A 30 6.20 2.84 24.15
N PHE A 31 6.92 1.71 24.06
CA PHE A 31 8.00 1.39 25.00
C PHE A 31 9.16 2.39 24.89
N THR A 32 9.63 2.66 23.66
CA THR A 32 10.77 3.56 23.44
C THR A 32 10.47 4.99 23.92
N GLN A 33 9.24 5.47 23.75
CA GLN A 33 8.80 6.79 24.21
C GLN A 33 8.74 6.89 25.74
N LYS A 34 8.31 5.84 26.44
CA LYS A 34 8.17 5.85 27.91
C LYS A 34 9.51 5.68 28.60
N THR A 35 10.27 4.65 28.19
CA THR A 35 11.59 4.34 28.72
C THR A 35 12.40 3.65 27.62
N PRO A 36 13.38 4.34 27.00
CA PRO A 36 14.22 3.74 25.97
C PRO A 36 14.82 2.44 26.50
N ASN A 37 14.67 1.35 25.73
CA ASN A 37 15.13 0.04 26.18
C ASN A 37 16.65 0.11 26.44
N PRO A 38 17.10 -0.03 27.71
CA PRO A 38 18.51 0.13 28.06
C PRO A 38 19.39 -0.92 27.39
N GLN A 39 18.81 -2.04 26.94
CA GLN A 39 19.51 -3.07 26.19
C GLN A 39 20.05 -2.58 24.84
N PHE A 40 19.26 -1.79 24.09
CA PHE A 40 19.60 -1.40 22.72
C PHE A 40 20.26 -0.03 22.63
N LYS A 41 20.17 0.77 23.70
CA LYS A 41 20.78 2.10 23.75
C LYS A 41 22.29 2.08 23.45
N PRO A 42 23.13 1.23 24.08
CA PRO A 42 24.57 1.21 23.78
C PRO A 42 24.87 0.86 22.32
N THR A 43 24.15 -0.12 21.77
CA THR A 43 24.25 -0.51 20.37
C THR A 43 23.95 0.68 19.45
N CYS A 44 22.81 1.35 19.64
CA CYS A 44 22.41 2.46 18.79
C CYS A 44 23.31 3.68 18.96
N ASP A 45 23.69 4.02 20.19
CA ASP A 45 24.64 5.10 20.46
C ASP A 45 25.97 4.84 19.73
N SER A 46 26.47 3.60 19.76
CA SER A 46 27.70 3.20 19.05
C SER A 46 27.56 3.28 17.53
N LEU A 47 26.41 2.91 16.97
CA LEU A 47 26.18 2.95 15.52
C LEU A 47 26.18 4.38 14.98
N PHE A 48 25.66 5.33 15.75
CA PHE A 48 25.48 6.72 15.31
C PHE A 48 26.40 7.71 16.05
N THR A 49 27.45 7.25 16.74
CA THR A 49 28.37 8.09 17.52
C THR A 49 28.97 9.23 16.68
N ASN A 50 29.42 8.97 15.45
CA ASN A 50 30.04 10.04 14.63
C ASN A 50 29.02 10.95 13.92
N HIS A 51 27.74 10.73 14.15
CA HIS A 51 26.64 11.42 13.49
C HIS A 51 25.81 12.25 14.49
N HIS A 52 26.43 12.72 15.57
CA HIS A 52 25.81 13.56 16.61
C HIS A 52 25.09 14.82 16.09
N ASN A 53 25.41 15.29 14.87
CA ASN A 53 24.77 16.44 14.23
C ASN A 53 23.55 16.09 13.35
N SER A 54 23.30 14.82 13.03
CA SER A 54 22.06 14.40 12.37
C SER A 54 21.03 14.05 13.43
N ASN A 55 20.06 14.95 13.60
CA ASN A 55 18.73 14.79 14.19
C ASN A 55 18.62 13.79 15.38
N LEU A 56 18.28 14.31 16.57
CA LEU A 56 18.04 13.60 17.86
C LEU A 56 17.14 12.34 17.77
N ASN A 57 16.57 12.04 16.62
CA ASN A 57 15.68 10.93 16.35
C ASN A 57 16.37 9.62 15.92
N PHE A 58 17.61 9.60 15.40
CA PHE A 58 18.22 8.36 14.88
C PHE A 58 18.40 7.28 15.95
N ASN A 59 18.87 7.64 17.14
CA ASN A 59 19.00 6.69 18.23
C ASN A 59 17.64 6.16 18.67
N SER A 60 16.62 7.01 18.73
CA SER A 60 15.24 6.60 19.08
C SER A 60 14.65 5.64 18.03
N ILE A 61 14.83 5.95 16.74
CA ILE A 61 14.40 5.09 15.63
C ILE A 61 15.12 3.74 15.69
N CYS A 62 16.44 3.73 15.90
CA CYS A 62 17.23 2.52 16.03
C CYS A 62 16.76 1.66 17.22
N ILE A 63 16.57 2.26 18.40
CA ILE A 63 16.10 1.55 19.61
C ILE A 63 14.71 0.97 19.38
N THR A 64 13.81 1.72 18.73
CA THR A 64 12.47 1.25 18.38
C THR A 64 12.54 0.04 17.45
N LEU A 65 13.38 0.12 16.40
CA LEU A 65 13.53 -0.93 15.41
C LEU A 65 14.08 -2.22 16.02
N LEU A 66 15.11 -2.13 16.87
CA LEU A 66 15.66 -3.29 17.57
C LEU A 66 14.67 -3.88 18.59
N SER A 67 13.91 -3.03 19.29
CA SER A 67 12.84 -3.47 20.20
C SER A 67 11.72 -4.19 19.45
N TYR A 68 11.35 -3.69 18.28
CA TYR A 68 10.37 -4.32 17.40
C TYR A 68 10.84 -5.69 16.92
N PHE A 69 12.08 -5.83 16.46
CA PHE A 69 12.63 -7.12 16.04
C PHE A 69 12.66 -8.13 17.19
N GLN A 70 13.05 -7.70 18.38
CA GLN A 70 13.00 -8.54 19.57
C GLN A 70 11.56 -9.00 19.89
N LEU A 71 10.58 -8.09 19.81
CA LEU A 71 9.18 -8.40 20.07
C LEU A 71 8.61 -9.39 19.05
N CYS A 72 8.91 -9.23 17.76
CA CYS A 72 8.46 -10.16 16.72
C CYS A 72 8.99 -11.57 16.94
N LYS A 73 10.22 -11.71 17.43
CA LYS A 73 10.81 -13.02 17.77
C LYS A 73 10.15 -13.69 18.96
N VAL A 74 9.86 -12.93 20.01
CA VAL A 74 9.23 -13.47 21.23
C VAL A 74 7.78 -13.86 20.98
N THR A 75 7.02 -13.02 20.27
CA THR A 75 5.58 -13.22 20.08
C THR A 75 5.24 -14.27 19.01
N ARG A 76 6.19 -14.65 18.14
CA ARG A 76 5.96 -15.50 16.95
C ARG A 76 4.82 -15.01 16.04
N SER A 77 4.37 -13.77 16.21
CA SER A 77 3.25 -13.16 15.50
C SER A 77 3.51 -13.06 13.99
N SER A 78 4.78 -13.10 13.59
CA SER A 78 5.21 -13.55 12.27
C SER A 78 6.55 -14.28 12.40
N SER A 79 6.55 -15.61 12.23
CA SER A 79 7.80 -16.35 12.03
C SER A 79 8.43 -16.08 10.66
N ASN A 80 7.75 -15.35 9.77
CA ASN A 80 8.22 -15.02 8.44
C ASN A 80 8.99 -13.69 8.43
N PRO A 81 10.31 -13.69 8.15
CA PRO A 81 11.12 -12.48 7.98
C PRO A 81 10.59 -11.52 6.92
N ASP A 82 10.01 -12.03 5.82
CA ASP A 82 9.43 -11.18 4.78
C ASP A 82 8.34 -10.24 5.33
N SER A 83 7.64 -10.68 6.38
CA SER A 83 6.55 -9.92 7.00
C SER A 83 7.06 -8.83 7.92
N TYR A 84 7.79 -9.20 8.98
CA TYR A 84 8.14 -8.24 9.99
C TYR A 84 9.33 -7.37 9.54
N CYS A 85 10.31 -7.91 8.82
CA CYS A 85 11.38 -7.10 8.25
C CYS A 85 10.85 -6.17 7.15
N GLY A 86 9.92 -6.65 6.32
CA GLY A 86 9.29 -5.83 5.30
C GLY A 86 8.47 -4.67 5.89
N TYR A 87 7.70 -4.93 6.95
CA TYR A 87 6.95 -3.88 7.64
C TYR A 87 7.88 -2.87 8.32
N ALA A 88 8.97 -3.34 8.95
CA ALA A 88 10.01 -2.48 9.49
C ALA A 88 10.58 -1.53 8.44
N ASN A 89 10.82 -1.99 7.21
CA ASN A 89 11.33 -1.12 6.14
C ASN A 89 10.33 -0.03 5.76
N TYR A 90 9.05 -0.38 5.63
CA TYR A 90 7.98 0.59 5.38
C TYR A 90 7.90 1.65 6.48
N TRP A 91 7.81 1.20 7.74
CA TRP A 91 7.75 2.09 8.90
C TRP A 91 8.96 3.02 8.98
N LEU A 92 10.16 2.47 8.75
CA LEU A 92 11.40 3.24 8.79
C LEU A 92 11.45 4.31 7.70
N ASN A 93 11.04 3.97 6.48
CA ASN A 93 10.90 4.95 5.40
C ASN A 93 9.96 6.09 5.81
N GLY A 94 8.86 5.80 6.51
CA GLY A 94 7.96 6.83 7.01
C GLY A 94 8.54 7.72 8.11
N LYS A 95 9.37 7.16 9.00
CA LYS A 95 9.99 7.92 10.09
C LYS A 95 11.13 8.83 9.67
N LEU A 96 11.88 8.45 8.64
CA LEU A 96 13.04 9.19 8.18
C LEU A 96 12.73 10.28 7.16
N ARG A 97 11.54 10.23 6.55
CA ARG A 97 11.09 11.21 5.56
C ARG A 97 10.59 12.49 6.22
N LYS A 98 10.67 13.59 5.49
CA LYS A 98 10.02 14.87 5.86
C LYS A 98 8.50 14.72 5.81
N GLU A 99 7.79 15.67 6.39
CA GLU A 99 6.31 15.70 6.38
C GLU A 99 5.71 15.62 4.98
N ASN A 100 6.41 16.11 3.95
CA ASN A 100 6.01 16.01 2.55
C ASN A 100 6.30 14.65 1.88
N GLY A 101 6.78 13.66 2.65
CA GLY A 101 7.11 12.32 2.18
C GLY A 101 8.43 12.19 1.41
N LYS A 102 9.21 13.27 1.26
CA LYS A 102 10.48 13.24 0.53
C LYS A 102 11.62 12.73 1.39
N SER A 103 12.46 11.89 0.79
CA SER A 103 13.74 11.49 1.38
C SER A 103 14.77 12.60 1.25
N ASP A 104 15.74 12.63 2.15
CA ASP A 104 16.88 13.54 2.07
C ASP A 104 18.21 12.84 2.39
N LYS A 105 19.26 13.65 2.56
CA LYS A 105 20.61 13.15 2.86
C LYS A 105 20.63 12.38 4.19
N ASP A 106 19.92 12.87 5.20
CA ASP A 106 19.86 12.24 6.52
C ASP A 106 19.13 10.89 6.42
N THR A 107 18.03 10.82 5.64
CA THR A 107 17.36 9.55 5.32
C THR A 107 18.35 8.50 4.80
N SER A 108 19.20 8.88 3.84
CA SER A 108 20.14 7.97 3.17
C SER A 108 21.25 7.49 4.12
N ILE A 109 21.79 8.40 4.94
CA ILE A 109 22.81 8.09 5.95
C ILE A 109 22.33 7.02 6.93
N PHE A 110 21.07 7.11 7.40
CA PHE A 110 20.54 6.10 8.31
C PHE A 110 20.53 4.70 7.68
N PHE A 111 20.02 4.57 6.45
CA PHE A 111 19.94 3.28 5.77
C PHE A 111 21.32 2.67 5.55
N GLU A 112 22.30 3.46 5.15
CA GLU A 112 23.69 3.02 4.95
C GLU A 112 24.32 2.50 6.25
N ILE A 113 24.22 3.27 7.33
CA ILE A 113 24.80 2.89 8.64
C ILE A 113 24.12 1.64 9.19
N PHE A 114 22.79 1.61 9.20
CA PHE A 114 22.04 0.52 9.82
C PHE A 114 22.23 -0.80 9.05
N SER A 115 22.09 -0.77 7.72
CA SER A 115 22.24 -1.96 6.87
C SER A 115 23.68 -2.46 6.78
N GLY A 116 24.67 -1.54 6.79
CA GLY A 116 26.10 -1.85 6.74
C GLY A 116 26.70 -2.27 8.09
N SER A 117 25.94 -2.19 9.19
CA SER A 117 26.43 -2.56 10.51
C SER A 117 26.77 -4.05 10.61
N SER A 118 27.89 -4.40 11.27
CA SER A 118 28.27 -5.79 11.57
C SER A 118 27.56 -6.35 12.82
N ASN A 119 26.65 -5.57 13.41
CA ASN A 119 26.10 -5.89 14.72
C ASN A 119 25.24 -7.17 14.65
N LYS A 120 25.58 -8.15 15.50
CA LYS A 120 24.97 -9.49 15.53
C LYS A 120 23.80 -9.59 16.50
N ASP A 121 23.37 -8.48 17.10
CA ASP A 121 22.23 -8.44 18.00
C ASP A 121 21.06 -9.18 17.35
N SER A 122 20.66 -10.25 18.04
CA SER A 122 20.07 -11.48 17.48
C SER A 122 18.80 -11.28 16.67
N GLY A 123 18.17 -10.11 16.71
CA GLY A 123 16.98 -9.72 15.96
C GLY A 123 17.21 -9.09 14.59
N SER A 124 18.32 -8.38 14.41
CA SER A 124 18.49 -7.44 13.29
C SER A 124 19.11 -8.07 12.04
N SER A 125 19.91 -9.13 12.20
CA SER A 125 20.80 -9.64 11.15
C SER A 125 20.06 -10.07 9.89
N GLU A 126 18.92 -10.75 10.03
CA GLU A 126 18.10 -11.19 8.90
C GLU A 126 17.31 -10.04 8.26
N CYS A 127 16.93 -9.02 9.03
CA CYS A 127 16.21 -7.86 8.50
C CYS A 127 17.09 -6.87 7.74
N LYS A 128 18.43 -6.90 7.91
CA LYS A 128 19.34 -5.96 7.23
C LYS A 128 19.12 -5.87 5.73
N ARG A 129 18.86 -7.00 5.06
CA ARG A 129 18.59 -7.06 3.61
C ARG A 129 17.28 -6.42 3.18
N TYR A 130 16.37 -6.13 4.12
CA TYR A 130 15.09 -5.45 3.88
C TYR A 130 15.18 -3.95 4.16
N ILE A 131 16.21 -3.48 4.87
CA ILE A 131 16.31 -2.07 5.30
C ILE A 131 16.98 -1.24 4.20
N TYR A 132 16.16 -0.52 3.42
CA TYR A 132 16.62 0.35 2.34
C TYR A 132 15.63 1.47 2.04
N ASN A 133 16.11 2.56 1.44
CA ASN A 133 15.25 3.65 0.97
C ASN A 133 14.38 3.15 -0.20
N LEU A 134 13.05 3.16 -0.04
CA LEU A 134 12.10 2.71 -1.07
C LEU A 134 12.06 3.61 -2.31
N GLY A 135 12.57 4.84 -2.20
CA GLY A 135 12.29 5.91 -3.15
C GLY A 135 10.95 6.60 -2.87
N ASP A 136 10.87 7.88 -3.22
CA ASP A 136 9.74 8.76 -2.87
C ASP A 136 8.41 8.27 -3.46
N GLU A 137 8.42 7.86 -4.73
CA GLU A 137 7.22 7.41 -5.44
C GLU A 137 6.70 6.08 -4.89
N THR A 138 7.59 5.10 -4.71
CA THR A 138 7.24 3.79 -4.16
C THR A 138 6.70 3.92 -2.75
N TYR A 139 7.36 4.71 -1.88
CA TYR A 139 6.87 4.96 -0.53
C TYR A 139 5.51 5.63 -0.54
N LYS A 140 5.29 6.65 -1.38
CA LYS A 140 4.00 7.33 -1.49
C LYS A 140 2.86 6.36 -1.83
N LYS A 141 3.06 5.51 -2.85
CA LYS A 141 2.10 4.47 -3.25
C LYS A 141 1.88 3.43 -2.15
N MET A 142 2.95 2.96 -1.50
CA MET A 142 2.86 2.06 -0.32
C MET A 142 2.05 2.69 0.81
N ASN A 143 2.31 3.95 1.15
CA ASN A 143 1.64 4.66 2.23
C ASN A 143 0.14 4.81 1.96
N ILE A 144 -0.27 5.05 0.71
CA ILE A 144 -1.68 5.03 0.31
C ILE A 144 -2.32 3.67 0.60
N LEU A 145 -1.68 2.57 0.18
CA LEU A 145 -2.19 1.22 0.40
C LEU A 145 -2.25 0.84 1.89
N PHE A 146 -1.23 1.19 2.67
CA PHE A 146 -1.23 0.96 4.12
C PHE A 146 -2.31 1.78 4.84
N THR A 147 -2.52 3.04 4.43
CA THR A 147 -3.58 3.88 4.99
C THR A 147 -4.96 3.31 4.66
N TYR A 148 -5.18 2.87 3.41
CA TYR A 148 -6.38 2.15 3.02
C TYR A 148 -6.59 0.92 3.91
N TYR A 149 -5.57 0.07 4.02
CA TYR A 149 -5.69 -1.20 4.74
C TYR A 149 -5.90 -1.00 6.24
N ASN A 150 -5.40 0.10 6.81
CA ASN A 150 -5.69 0.49 8.18
C ASN A 150 -7.17 0.79 8.39
N HIS A 151 -7.79 1.60 7.53
CA HIS A 151 -9.23 1.86 7.59
C HIS A 151 -10.03 0.58 7.35
N TYR A 152 -9.63 -0.23 6.37
CA TYR A 152 -10.25 -1.53 6.09
C TYR A 152 -10.20 -2.48 7.31
N SER A 153 -9.05 -2.55 8.00
CA SER A 153 -8.89 -3.37 9.21
C SER A 153 -9.80 -2.88 10.35
N ASN A 154 -9.95 -1.57 10.51
CA ASN A 154 -10.87 -1.00 11.50
C ASN A 154 -12.35 -1.24 11.14
N PHE A 155 -12.71 -1.19 9.86
CA PHE A 155 -14.02 -1.65 9.38
C PHE A 155 -14.23 -3.11 9.78
N LEU A 156 -13.29 -4.01 9.47
CA LEU A 156 -13.42 -5.44 9.81
C LEU A 156 -13.59 -5.70 11.31
N PHE A 157 -12.91 -4.90 12.14
CA PHE A 157 -12.99 -5.00 13.60
C PHE A 157 -14.34 -4.54 14.15
N HIS A 158 -14.95 -3.49 13.57
CA HIS A 158 -16.17 -2.88 14.09
C HIS A 158 -17.47 -3.34 13.43
N ARG A 159 -17.42 -4.04 12.28
CA ARG A 159 -18.58 -4.37 11.44
C ARG A 159 -19.74 -5.09 12.13
N TYR A 160 -19.50 -5.84 13.20
CA TYR A 160 -20.56 -6.56 13.92
C TYR A 160 -21.04 -5.87 15.20
N THR A 161 -20.29 -4.90 15.72
CA THR A 161 -20.52 -4.32 17.06
C THR A 161 -20.84 -2.84 17.03
N LYS A 162 -20.35 -2.11 16.02
CA LYS A 162 -20.48 -0.65 15.90
C LYS A 162 -20.66 -0.29 14.43
N SER A 163 -21.85 -0.55 13.90
CA SER A 163 -22.16 -0.38 12.46
C SER A 163 -21.79 1.01 11.95
N ASP A 164 -22.18 2.09 12.65
CA ASP A 164 -21.91 3.47 12.21
C ASP A 164 -20.40 3.78 12.15
N LEU A 165 -19.65 3.32 13.16
CA LEU A 165 -18.20 3.47 13.21
C LEU A 165 -17.54 2.65 12.08
N SER A 166 -18.00 1.42 11.86
CA SER A 166 -17.55 0.59 10.75
C SER A 166 -17.78 1.26 9.41
N CYS A 167 -18.96 1.83 9.17
CA CYS A 167 -19.28 2.55 7.95
C CYS A 167 -18.45 3.83 7.78
N THR A 168 -18.08 4.50 8.88
CA THR A 168 -17.14 5.63 8.83
C THR A 168 -15.78 5.17 8.26
N TYR A 169 -15.25 4.04 8.73
CA TYR A 169 -14.00 3.48 8.19
C TYR A 169 -14.15 3.01 6.73
N ALA A 170 -15.27 2.41 6.36
CA ALA A 170 -15.55 2.04 4.97
C ALA A 170 -15.60 3.26 4.04
N LYS A 171 -16.15 4.38 4.52
CA LYS A 171 -16.20 5.65 3.78
C LYS A 171 -14.80 6.24 3.55
N GLU A 172 -13.91 6.16 4.53
CA GLU A 172 -12.50 6.57 4.35
C GLU A 172 -11.79 5.69 3.31
N CYS A 173 -12.06 4.39 3.28
CA CYS A 173 -11.56 3.51 2.22
C CYS A 173 -12.05 3.95 0.83
N ALA A 174 -13.35 4.25 0.70
CA ALA A 174 -13.93 4.70 -0.57
C ALA A 174 -13.35 6.06 -1.03
N LYS A 175 -13.06 6.97 -0.09
CA LYS A 175 -12.38 8.24 -0.36
C LYS A 175 -10.97 8.01 -0.91
N ILE A 176 -10.16 7.19 -0.24
CA ILE A 176 -8.80 6.87 -0.71
C ILE A 176 -8.85 6.22 -2.10
N TYR A 177 -9.79 5.29 -2.33
CA TYR A 177 -9.99 4.68 -3.64
C TYR A 177 -10.26 5.75 -4.71
N LYS A 178 -11.25 6.63 -4.49
CA LYS A 178 -11.60 7.72 -5.40
C LYS A 178 -10.42 8.61 -5.77
N GLU A 179 -9.67 9.05 -4.76
CA GLU A 179 -8.58 10.03 -4.92
C GLU A 179 -7.40 9.47 -5.73
N ASN A 180 -7.23 8.15 -5.77
CA ASN A 180 -6.04 7.52 -6.33
C ASN A 180 -6.31 6.69 -7.59
N ILE A 181 -7.48 6.06 -7.71
CA ILE A 181 -7.79 5.14 -8.81
C ILE A 181 -7.92 5.85 -10.17
N LEU A 182 -8.29 7.14 -10.20
CA LEU A 182 -8.39 7.91 -11.44
C LEU A 182 -7.04 8.11 -12.14
N ASN A 183 -5.93 7.98 -11.41
CA ASN A 183 -4.58 8.06 -11.98
C ASN A 183 -4.09 6.71 -12.54
N CYS A 184 -4.91 5.65 -12.45
CA CYS A 184 -4.59 4.33 -12.98
C CYS A 184 -4.93 4.28 -14.47
N SER A 185 -3.96 4.62 -15.32
CA SER A 185 -4.12 4.66 -16.79
C SER A 185 -4.33 3.26 -17.40
N ASN A 186 -3.72 2.24 -16.81
CA ASN A 186 -3.91 0.82 -17.07
C ASN A 186 -3.84 0.05 -15.75
N PHE A 187 -4.73 -0.92 -15.53
CA PHE A 187 -4.75 -1.75 -14.32
C PHE A 187 -3.58 -2.75 -14.22
N GLU A 188 -2.57 -2.60 -15.08
CA GLU A 188 -1.33 -3.37 -15.07
C GLU A 188 -0.29 -2.79 -14.09
N ASP A 189 -0.46 -1.54 -13.64
CA ASP A 189 0.33 -0.99 -12.53
C ASP A 189 -0.01 -1.77 -11.24
N GLU A 190 1.01 -2.38 -10.62
CA GLU A 190 0.85 -3.23 -9.44
C GLU A 190 0.15 -2.52 -8.28
N PHE A 191 0.37 -1.21 -8.12
CA PHE A 191 -0.30 -0.41 -7.10
C PHE A 191 -1.80 -0.29 -7.41
N CYS A 192 -2.16 0.02 -8.65
CA CYS A 192 -3.54 0.09 -9.12
C CYS A 192 -4.27 -1.26 -8.97
N ALA A 193 -3.60 -2.36 -9.33
CA ALA A 193 -4.13 -3.71 -9.16
C ALA A 193 -4.40 -4.02 -7.67
N LYS A 194 -3.45 -3.71 -6.78
CA LYS A 194 -3.62 -3.94 -5.34
C LYS A 194 -4.72 -3.06 -4.74
N LEU A 195 -4.78 -1.78 -5.12
CA LEU A 195 -5.81 -0.85 -4.64
C LEU A 195 -7.21 -1.31 -5.05
N LYS A 196 -7.38 -1.75 -6.30
CA LYS A 196 -8.64 -2.34 -6.79
C LYS A 196 -8.99 -3.62 -6.03
N GLY A 197 -8.01 -4.51 -5.81
CA GLY A 197 -8.23 -5.73 -5.05
C GLY A 197 -8.67 -5.48 -3.60
N PHE A 198 -8.14 -4.44 -2.94
CA PHE A 198 -8.63 -4.02 -1.63
C PHE A 198 -10.05 -3.46 -1.66
N ARG A 199 -10.37 -2.65 -2.67
CA ARG A 199 -11.74 -2.20 -2.91
C ARG A 199 -12.70 -3.36 -3.10
N ASP A 200 -12.35 -4.35 -3.90
CA ASP A 200 -13.21 -5.51 -4.19
C ASP A 200 -13.50 -6.31 -2.91
N LYS A 201 -12.47 -6.53 -2.07
CA LYS A 201 -12.62 -7.15 -0.74
C LYS A 201 -13.56 -6.36 0.16
N LEU A 202 -13.48 -5.02 0.15
CA LEU A 202 -14.40 -4.18 0.92
C LEU A 202 -15.84 -4.32 0.40
N MET A 203 -16.05 -4.15 -0.91
CA MET A 203 -17.39 -4.22 -1.52
C MET A 203 -18.07 -5.56 -1.22
N GLN A 204 -17.34 -6.67 -1.32
CA GLN A 204 -17.85 -8.00 -0.96
C GLN A 204 -18.39 -8.06 0.48
N TYR A 205 -17.71 -7.42 1.43
CA TYR A 205 -18.20 -7.37 2.81
C TYR A 205 -19.41 -6.45 2.98
N LEU A 206 -19.44 -5.31 2.30
CA LEU A 206 -20.58 -4.39 2.36
C LEU A 206 -21.85 -5.05 1.82
N GLU A 207 -21.74 -5.75 0.69
CA GLU A 207 -22.86 -6.47 0.05
C GLU A 207 -23.32 -7.67 0.88
N SER A 208 -22.39 -8.53 1.31
CA SER A 208 -22.74 -9.75 2.06
C SER A 208 -23.39 -9.45 3.40
N LEU A 209 -22.94 -8.41 4.10
CA LEU A 209 -23.50 -7.97 5.37
C LEU A 209 -24.70 -7.01 5.20
N LYS A 210 -24.94 -6.52 3.99
CA LYS A 210 -25.97 -5.51 3.67
C LYS A 210 -25.84 -4.26 4.55
N ILE A 211 -24.62 -3.75 4.72
CA ILE A 211 -24.32 -2.57 5.54
C ILE A 211 -23.70 -1.45 4.69
N CYS A 212 -23.76 -0.22 5.22
CA CYS A 212 -23.13 0.95 4.62
C CYS A 212 -23.56 1.20 3.16
N SER A 213 -24.87 1.17 2.88
CA SER A 213 -25.44 1.40 1.54
C SER A 213 -24.89 2.64 0.85
N ASP A 214 -24.70 3.73 1.59
CA ASP A 214 -24.14 4.97 1.07
C ASP A 214 -22.72 4.78 0.56
N THR A 215 -21.91 3.99 1.27
CA THR A 215 -20.53 3.67 0.86
C THR A 215 -20.52 2.79 -0.38
N GLN A 216 -21.43 1.81 -0.48
CA GLN A 216 -21.61 1.01 -1.69
C GLN A 216 -21.95 1.91 -2.89
N GLY A 217 -22.90 2.85 -2.72
CA GLY A 217 -23.27 3.81 -3.76
C GLY A 217 -22.11 4.71 -4.21
N ILE A 218 -21.26 5.14 -3.27
CA ILE A 218 -20.04 5.90 -3.57
C ILE A 218 -19.08 5.06 -4.42
N ILE A 219 -18.78 3.82 -4.01
CA ILE A 219 -17.86 2.93 -4.72
C ILE A 219 -18.37 2.65 -6.14
N SER A 220 -19.64 2.26 -6.29
CA SER A 220 -20.25 1.99 -7.60
C SER A 220 -20.23 3.20 -8.52
N SER A 221 -20.42 4.41 -7.98
CA SER A 221 -20.35 5.64 -8.77
C SER A 221 -18.93 5.90 -9.28
N ILE A 222 -17.92 5.65 -8.45
CA ILE A 222 -16.50 5.78 -8.84
C ILE A 222 -16.18 4.79 -9.96
N ASP A 223 -16.60 3.53 -9.83
CA ASP A 223 -16.35 2.51 -10.84
C ASP A 223 -16.99 2.82 -12.18
N LYS A 224 -18.21 3.37 -12.16
CA LYS A 224 -18.89 3.83 -13.37
C LYS A 224 -18.08 4.92 -14.06
N THR A 225 -17.59 5.91 -13.33
CA THR A 225 -16.73 6.96 -13.89
C THR A 225 -15.47 6.40 -14.51
N ILE A 226 -14.83 5.42 -13.86
CA ILE A 226 -13.62 4.78 -14.41
C ILE A 226 -13.94 4.03 -15.72
N ALA A 227 -15.03 3.27 -15.75
CA ALA A 227 -15.45 2.54 -16.93
C ALA A 227 -15.79 3.47 -18.11
N GLU A 228 -16.42 4.62 -17.84
CA GLU A 228 -16.72 5.65 -18.85
C GLU A 228 -15.49 6.40 -19.35
N SER A 229 -14.47 6.58 -18.49
CA SER A 229 -13.21 7.23 -18.84
C SER A 229 -12.21 6.34 -19.58
N SER A 230 -12.41 5.02 -19.56
CA SER A 230 -11.57 4.09 -20.31
C SER A 230 -11.84 4.26 -21.81
N PRO A 231 -10.80 4.37 -22.66
CA PRO A 231 -11.01 4.53 -24.10
C PRO A 231 -11.85 3.37 -24.63
N GLN A 232 -13.08 3.66 -25.04
CA GLN A 232 -13.84 2.72 -25.85
C GLN A 232 -13.03 2.51 -27.14
N ASN A 233 -12.73 1.25 -27.44
CA ASN A 233 -12.26 0.84 -28.76
C ASN A 233 -13.21 1.45 -29.81
N PRO A 234 -12.74 2.22 -30.81
CA PRO A 234 -13.60 2.67 -31.90
C PRO A 234 -13.82 1.48 -32.84
N GLY A 235 -14.76 0.60 -32.47
CA GLY A 235 -14.91 -0.69 -33.13
C GLY A 235 -16.26 -1.34 -32.92
N GLU A 236 -17.34 -0.55 -32.87
CA GLU A 236 -18.68 -1.04 -33.20
C GLU A 236 -19.53 0.15 -33.67
N ILE A 237 -19.26 0.57 -34.91
CA ILE A 237 -20.21 1.37 -35.67
C ILE A 237 -21.43 0.47 -35.86
N SER A 238 -22.53 0.88 -35.22
CA SER A 238 -23.89 0.44 -35.50
C SER A 238 -24.12 0.40 -37.02
N SER A 239 -24.10 -0.79 -37.60
CA SER A 239 -24.66 -1.01 -38.92
C SER A 239 -26.17 -1.09 -38.78
N GLN A 240 -26.84 0.06 -38.81
CA GLN A 240 -28.22 0.09 -39.28
C GLN A 240 -28.20 -0.35 -40.75
N ALA A 241 -28.54 -1.61 -41.00
CA ALA A 241 -28.77 -2.13 -42.32
C ALA A 241 -29.95 -1.36 -42.94
N THR A 242 -29.63 -0.43 -43.86
CA THR A 242 -30.62 0.19 -44.72
C THR A 242 -30.99 -0.85 -45.77
N THR A 243 -32.16 -1.48 -45.62
CA THR A 243 -32.77 -2.32 -46.66
C THR A 243 -33.11 -1.45 -47.86
N ILE A 244 -32.37 -1.59 -48.96
CA ILE A 244 -32.77 -1.08 -50.27
C ILE A 244 -33.62 -2.15 -50.94
N SER A 245 -34.95 -1.94 -50.92
CA SER A 245 -35.89 -2.69 -51.74
C SER A 245 -35.80 -2.20 -53.19
N ALA A 246 -35.30 -3.02 -54.10
CA ALA A 246 -35.37 -2.77 -55.53
C ALA A 246 -36.63 -3.42 -56.11
N THR A 247 -37.66 -2.63 -56.39
CA THR A 247 -38.78 -2.99 -57.25
C THR A 247 -38.62 -2.30 -58.60
N SER A 248 -38.31 -3.05 -59.67
CA SER A 248 -38.42 -2.57 -61.05
C SER A 248 -39.60 -3.26 -61.74
N PHE A 249 -40.71 -2.54 -61.87
CA PHE A 249 -41.78 -2.81 -62.82
C PHE A 249 -41.82 -1.68 -63.85
N GLY A 250 -41.98 -2.03 -65.13
CA GLY A 250 -42.21 -1.08 -66.24
C GLY A 250 -41.71 -1.65 -67.57
N THR A 251 -42.47 -2.53 -68.22
CA THR A 251 -43.42 -2.26 -69.32
C THR A 251 -42.77 -2.17 -70.70
N ALA A 252 -43.07 -3.18 -71.50
CA ALA A 252 -42.93 -3.20 -72.94
C ALA A 252 -43.98 -2.30 -73.62
N MET A 253 -43.59 -1.63 -74.71
CA MET A 253 -44.43 -1.31 -75.86
C MET A 253 -43.56 -1.04 -77.10
N GLU A 254 -43.67 -1.96 -78.07
CA GLU A 254 -43.89 -1.77 -79.53
C GLU A 254 -44.07 -0.32 -80.06
N THR A 255 -43.78 0.10 -81.31
CA THR A 255 -43.21 -0.41 -82.58
C THR A 255 -43.14 0.80 -83.57
N ILE A 256 -42.57 0.59 -84.77
CA ILE A 256 -42.79 1.27 -86.08
C ILE A 256 -41.83 2.47 -86.32
N ILE A 257 -40.99 2.56 -87.37
CA ILE A 257 -40.96 2.08 -88.77
C ILE A 257 -39.57 1.53 -89.12
#